data_AF-A0A960F176-F1
#
_entry.id   AF-A0A960F176-F1
#
_cell.length_a   1.000
_cell.length_b   1.000
_cell.length_c   1.000
_cell.angle_alpha   90.00
_cell.angle_beta   90.00
_cell.angle_gamma   90.00
#
_symmetry.space_group_name_H-M   'P 1'
#
loop_
_entity.id
_entity.type
_entity.pdbx_description
1 polymer ?
#
loop_
_entity_poly.entity_id
_entity_poly.type
_entity_poly.pdbx_seq_one_letter_code
_entity_poly.pdbx_strand_id
1 'polypeptide(L)'
;TRMTKELHSRDPDRALADAGRRVLDWSGGTRIGECLRAFNDQWGVRGMARGAIVVILSDGWDRGDPQVLAEQMRRLHRICYHLVWVNPLKVTPGYAPLARGMAAALPSVDDFVEGHSLAAMHELASVIAAEVPRRGAGHHGGQWRGVA
;
A
#
# COMPACT_ATOMS: atom_id res chain seq x y z
N THR A 1 -1.87 13.83 -3.83
CA THR A 1 -3.23 14.37 -3.66
C THR A 1 -4.03 13.50 -2.69
N ARG A 2 -4.73 14.06 -1.71
CA ARG A 2 -5.59 13.30 -0.78
C ARG A 2 -6.98 13.10 -1.39
N MET A 3 -7.45 11.85 -1.51
CA MET A 3 -8.67 11.51 -2.27
C MET A 3 -9.89 11.13 -1.41
N THR A 4 -9.80 11.24 -0.08
CA THR A 4 -10.85 10.78 0.84
C THR A 4 -12.23 11.39 0.56
N LYS A 5 -12.29 12.65 0.11
CA LYS A 5 -13.56 13.35 -0.11
C LYS A 5 -14.26 12.85 -1.39
N GLU A 6 -13.50 12.65 -2.45
CA GLU A 6 -13.99 12.25 -3.76
C GLU A 6 -14.42 10.77 -3.77
N LEU A 7 -13.74 9.93 -2.98
CA LEU A 7 -14.07 8.52 -2.82
C LEU A 7 -15.18 8.23 -1.78
N HIS A 8 -15.90 9.25 -1.29
CA HIS A 8 -16.93 9.07 -0.26
C HIS A 8 -18.26 8.56 -0.82
N SER A 9 -18.51 8.71 -2.13
CA SER A 9 -19.72 8.23 -2.78
C SER A 9 -19.82 6.70 -2.74
N ARG A 10 -21.02 6.16 -2.47
CA ARG A 10 -21.30 4.72 -2.61
C ARG A 10 -21.52 4.28 -4.06
N ASP A 11 -21.75 5.24 -4.95
CA ASP A 11 -21.77 5.04 -6.39
C ASP A 11 -20.31 5.11 -6.92
N PRO A 12 -19.75 4.00 -7.44
CA PRO A 12 -18.37 3.92 -7.89
C PRO A 12 -18.09 4.77 -9.12
N ASP A 13 -19.04 4.89 -10.06
CA ASP A 13 -18.86 5.69 -11.27
C ASP A 13 -18.74 7.17 -10.91
N ARG A 14 -19.58 7.61 -9.97
CA ARG A 14 -19.50 8.97 -9.42
C ARG A 14 -18.19 9.20 -8.66
N ALA A 15 -17.75 8.26 -7.82
CA ALA A 15 -16.50 8.37 -7.07
C ALA A 15 -15.29 8.48 -8.01
N LEU A 16 -15.26 7.67 -9.07
CA LEU A 16 -14.21 7.68 -10.08
C LEU A 16 -14.22 8.99 -10.90
N ALA A 17 -15.40 9.48 -11.30
CA ALA A 17 -15.52 10.75 -11.99
C ALA A 17 -15.03 11.94 -11.13
N ASP A 18 -15.37 11.95 -9.83
CA ASP A 18 -14.91 12.96 -8.88
C ASP A 18 -13.39 12.90 -8.68
N ALA A 19 -12.83 11.70 -8.55
CA ALA A 19 -11.39 11.49 -8.42
C ALA A 19 -10.64 11.94 -9.69
N GLY A 20 -11.14 11.56 -10.88
CA GLY A 20 -10.53 11.91 -12.16
C GLY A 20 -10.46 13.41 -12.41
N ARG A 21 -11.46 14.18 -11.96
CA ARG A 21 -11.42 15.65 -12.05
C ARG A 21 -10.37 16.29 -11.15
N ARG A 22 -9.96 15.62 -10.08
CA ARG A 22 -9.05 16.17 -9.07
C ARG A 22 -7.60 15.75 -9.27
N VAL A 23 -7.34 14.66 -9.98
CA VAL A 23 -5.99 14.21 -10.34
C VAL A 23 -5.67 14.72 -11.75
N LEU A 24 -5.04 15.89 -11.83
CA LEU A 24 -4.75 16.56 -13.11
C LEU A 24 -3.39 16.14 -13.69
N ASP A 25 -2.59 15.44 -12.89
CA ASP A 25 -1.17 15.19 -13.08
C ASP A 25 -0.86 13.68 -13.01
N TRP A 26 -1.32 12.94 -14.02
CA TRP A 26 -1.13 11.47 -14.10
C TRP A 26 0.20 11.03 -14.75
N SER A 27 0.86 11.89 -15.54
CA SER A 27 1.95 11.47 -16.43
C SER A 27 3.37 11.54 -15.84
N GLY A 28 3.51 11.90 -14.56
CA GLY A 28 4.83 12.00 -13.93
C GLY A 28 5.44 10.64 -13.66
N GLY A 29 4.71 9.71 -13.03
CA GLY A 29 5.27 8.57 -12.32
C GLY A 29 5.38 8.86 -10.82
N THR A 30 5.16 7.85 -9.99
CA THR A 30 4.84 8.00 -8.57
C THR A 30 6.08 8.22 -7.70
N ARG A 31 6.01 9.16 -6.76
CA ARG A 31 6.99 9.36 -5.68
C ARG A 31 6.40 8.85 -4.36
N ILE A 32 6.22 7.53 -4.27
CA ILE A 32 5.64 6.80 -3.14
C ILE A 32 6.33 7.19 -1.82
N GLY A 33 7.66 7.22 -1.80
CA GLY A 33 8.41 7.58 -0.58
C GLY A 33 8.06 8.97 -0.05
N GLU A 34 7.94 9.96 -0.93
CA GLU A 34 7.53 11.32 -0.55
C GLU A 34 6.05 11.39 -0.14
N CYS A 35 5.18 10.69 -0.85
CA CYS A 35 3.76 10.59 -0.49
C CYS A 35 3.58 10.00 0.91
N LEU A 36 4.31 8.94 1.24
CA LEU A 36 4.27 8.32 2.57
C LEU A 36 4.90 9.23 3.63
N ARG A 37 5.95 9.99 3.31
CA ARG A 37 6.53 10.99 4.22
C ARG A 37 5.48 12.03 4.60
N ALA A 38 4.87 12.65 3.59
CA ALA A 38 3.81 13.63 3.78
C ALA A 38 2.63 13.03 4.56
N PHE A 39 2.24 11.79 4.26
CA PHE A 39 1.20 11.11 5.00
C PHE A 39 1.55 10.91 6.47
N ASN A 40 2.72 10.35 6.76
CA ASN A 40 3.19 10.08 8.12
C ASN A 40 3.27 11.35 8.96
N ASP A 41 3.81 12.43 8.38
CA ASP A 41 4.04 13.70 9.09
C ASP A 41 2.73 14.46 9.36
N GLN A 42 1.76 14.40 8.44
CA GLN A 42 0.53 15.19 8.52
C GLN A 42 -0.64 14.45 9.17
N TRP A 43 -0.78 13.14 8.98
CA TRP A 43 -1.97 12.39 9.42
C TRP A 43 -1.62 11.07 10.12
N GLY A 44 -0.69 10.30 9.57
CA GLY A 44 -0.39 8.93 9.99
C GLY A 44 0.02 8.85 11.46
N VAL A 45 1.18 9.43 11.79
CA VAL A 45 1.75 9.41 13.16
C VAL A 45 0.87 10.17 14.13
N ARG A 46 0.14 11.19 13.67
CA ARG A 46 -0.74 12.04 14.49
C ARG A 46 -2.06 11.36 14.88
N GLY A 47 -2.32 10.15 14.39
CA GLY A 47 -3.41 9.30 14.88
C GLY A 47 -4.06 8.42 13.81
N MET A 48 -4.07 8.85 12.55
CA MET A 48 -4.83 8.15 11.50
C MET A 48 -4.33 6.73 11.24
N ALA A 49 -3.01 6.51 11.32
CA ALA A 49 -2.43 5.20 11.11
C ALA A 49 -2.30 4.39 12.40
N ARG A 50 -2.39 5.02 13.58
CA ARG A 50 -2.09 4.36 14.85
C ARG A 50 -3.13 3.29 15.15
N GLY A 51 -2.70 2.02 15.17
CA GLY A 51 -3.59 0.88 15.38
C GLY A 51 -4.56 0.61 14.21
N ALA A 52 -4.36 1.24 13.05
CA ALA A 52 -5.15 0.98 11.85
C ALA A 52 -4.56 -0.18 11.04
N ILE A 53 -5.41 -0.88 10.30
CA ILE A 53 -4.98 -1.66 9.13
C ILE A 53 -4.76 -0.66 7.99
N VAL A 54 -3.56 -0.62 7.44
CA VAL A 54 -3.19 0.27 6.35
C VAL A 54 -2.99 -0.56 5.10
N VAL A 55 -3.70 -0.20 4.04
CA VAL A 55 -3.62 -0.88 2.74
C VAL A 55 -2.96 0.07 1.74
N ILE A 56 -1.86 -0.37 1.14
CA ILE A 56 -1.17 0.33 0.06
C ILE A 56 -1.47 -0.40 -1.25
N LEU A 57 -2.20 0.27 -2.14
CA LEU A 57 -2.48 -0.23 -3.49
C LEU A 57 -1.47 0.39 -4.47
N SER A 58 -0.49 -0.37 -4.92
CA SER A 58 0.59 0.14 -5.79
C SER A 58 1.38 -0.99 -6.46
N ASP A 59 1.89 -0.75 -7.66
CA ASP A 59 2.81 -1.65 -8.36
C ASP A 59 4.28 -1.50 -7.92
N GLY A 60 4.56 -0.54 -7.03
CA GLY A 60 5.88 -0.28 -6.47
C GLY A 60 6.81 0.51 -7.38
N TRP A 61 6.32 1.05 -8.50
CA TRP A 61 7.10 1.94 -9.37
C TRP A 61 7.30 3.31 -8.70
N ASP A 62 8.43 3.45 -8.01
CA ASP A 62 8.86 4.69 -7.37
C ASP A 62 10.02 5.33 -8.15
N ARG A 63 9.89 6.63 -8.47
CA ARG A 63 10.97 7.42 -9.10
C ARG A 63 11.81 8.21 -8.10
N GLY A 64 11.52 8.09 -6.80
CA GLY A 64 12.21 8.79 -5.74
C GLY A 64 13.45 8.03 -5.25
N ASP A 65 13.99 8.49 -4.12
CA ASP A 65 15.06 7.78 -3.41
C ASP A 65 14.47 6.58 -2.65
N PRO A 66 14.91 5.33 -2.93
CA PRO A 66 14.45 4.15 -2.22
C PRO A 66 14.70 4.19 -0.70
N GLN A 67 15.72 4.93 -0.24
CA GLN A 67 15.99 5.08 1.20
C GLN A 67 14.89 5.86 1.90
N VAL A 68 14.31 6.86 1.22
CA VAL A 68 13.14 7.58 1.74
C VAL A 68 11.99 6.61 1.89
N LEU A 69 11.68 5.81 0.86
CA LEU A 69 10.59 4.85 0.92
C LEU A 69 10.79 3.84 2.06
N ALA A 70 11.98 3.25 2.19
CA ALA A 70 12.30 2.32 3.27
C ALA A 70 12.11 2.95 4.66
N GLU A 71 12.58 4.18 4.88
CA GLU A 71 12.37 4.89 6.16
C GLU A 71 10.89 5.14 6.43
N GLN A 72 10.14 5.63 5.45
CA GLN A 72 8.72 5.95 5.66
C GLN A 72 7.85 4.71 5.87
N MET A 73 8.18 3.60 5.20
CA MET A 73 7.56 2.31 5.41
C MET A 73 7.83 1.79 6.83
N ARG A 74 9.08 1.86 7.31
CA ARG A 74 9.42 1.52 8.70
C ARG A 74 8.68 2.39 9.72
N ARG A 75 8.56 3.71 9.46
CA ARG A 75 7.81 4.62 10.34
C ARG A 75 6.34 4.23 10.43
N LEU A 76 5.73 3.91 9.29
CA LEU A 76 4.33 3.50 9.21
C LEU A 76 4.09 2.15 9.90
N HIS A 77 4.93 1.15 9.61
CA HIS A 77 4.84 -0.21 10.17
C HIS A 77 4.89 -0.26 11.70
N ARG A 78 5.64 0.66 12.32
CA ARG A 78 5.74 0.78 13.79
C ARG A 78 4.46 1.26 14.46
N ILE A 79 3.61 1.99 13.74
CA ILE A 79 2.41 2.62 14.33
C ILE A 79 1.12 1.95 13.89
N CYS A 80 1.08 1.38 12.68
CA CYS A 80 -0.08 0.66 12.20
C CYS A 80 -0.22 -0.67 12.92
N TYR A 81 -1.46 -1.15 12.96
CA TYR A 81 -1.76 -2.50 13.41
C TYR A 81 -1.20 -3.53 12.45
N HIS A 82 -1.42 -3.29 11.15
CA HIS A 82 -1.11 -4.21 10.07
C HIS A 82 -0.94 -3.42 8.76
N LEU A 83 0.06 -3.76 7.97
CA LEU A 83 0.40 -3.10 6.71
C LEU A 83 0.31 -4.10 5.56
N VAL A 84 -0.72 -3.93 4.74
CA VAL A 84 -0.99 -4.78 3.57
C VAL A 84 -0.57 -4.02 2.31
N TRP A 85 0.21 -4.65 1.46
CA TRP A 85 0.53 -4.13 0.14
C TRP A 85 -0.19 -4.95 -0.93
N VAL A 86 -0.99 -4.29 -1.75
CA VAL A 86 -1.76 -4.90 -2.84
C VAL A 86 -1.18 -4.44 -4.18
N ASN A 87 -0.66 -5.38 -4.99
CA ASN A 87 -0.04 -5.07 -6.28
C ASN A 87 -0.96 -5.41 -7.47
N PRO A 88 -1.52 -4.41 -8.19
CA PRO A 88 -2.47 -4.63 -9.28
C PRO A 88 -1.85 -5.22 -10.57
N LEU A 89 -0.52 -5.23 -10.74
CA LEU A 89 0.14 -5.65 -11.99
C LEU A 89 0.78 -7.05 -11.96
N LYS A 90 0.57 -7.83 -10.89
CA LYS A 90 1.30 -9.10 -10.64
C LYS A 90 1.12 -10.21 -11.71
N VAL A 91 0.15 -10.12 -12.63
CA VAL A 91 -0.15 -11.18 -13.64
C VAL A 91 0.65 -11.09 -14.95
N THR A 92 1.57 -10.14 -15.11
CA THR A 92 2.35 -10.09 -16.37
C THR A 92 3.53 -11.09 -16.33
N PRO A 93 3.60 -12.09 -17.23
CA PRO A 93 4.76 -12.97 -17.33
C PRO A 93 6.02 -12.14 -17.60
N GLY A 94 7.04 -12.24 -16.75
CA GLY A 94 8.23 -11.40 -16.80
C GLY A 94 8.23 -10.19 -15.85
N TYR A 95 7.26 -10.08 -14.93
CA TYR A 95 7.35 -9.16 -13.80
C TYR A 95 8.53 -9.52 -12.88
N ALA A 96 9.69 -8.95 -13.16
CA ALA A 96 10.76 -8.84 -12.18
C ALA A 96 10.51 -7.57 -11.36
N PRO A 97 10.67 -7.58 -10.02
CA PRO A 97 10.69 -6.36 -9.21
C PRO A 97 11.95 -5.55 -9.55
N LEU A 98 11.98 -4.96 -10.74
CA LEU A 98 13.02 -4.03 -11.21
C LEU A 98 12.86 -2.67 -10.53
N ALA A 99 11.70 -2.39 -9.93
CA ALA A 99 11.46 -1.18 -9.18
C ALA A 99 12.15 -1.27 -7.81
N ARG A 100 13.27 -0.58 -7.66
CA ARG A 100 13.97 -0.36 -6.37
C ARG A 100 13.02 0.04 -5.24
N GLY A 101 11.90 0.68 -5.58
CA GLY A 101 10.83 1.02 -4.65
C GLY A 101 10.17 -0.19 -3.98
N MET A 102 9.80 -1.22 -4.74
CA MET A 102 9.19 -2.42 -4.17
C MET A 102 10.16 -3.13 -3.20
N ALA A 103 11.42 -3.31 -3.62
CA ALA A 103 12.45 -3.91 -2.76
C ALA A 103 12.67 -3.13 -1.45
N ALA A 104 12.55 -1.80 -1.49
CA ALA A 104 12.64 -0.94 -0.30
C ALA A 104 11.40 -1.05 0.60
N ALA A 105 10.22 -1.33 0.05
CA ALA A 105 8.97 -1.39 0.78
C ALA A 105 8.73 -2.76 1.47
N LEU A 106 9.03 -3.86 0.76
CA LEU A 106 8.73 -5.23 1.18
C LEU A 106 9.17 -5.60 2.60
N PRO A 107 10.34 -5.18 3.13
CA PRO A 107 10.76 -5.54 4.49
C PRO A 107 9.85 -5.02 5.60
N SER A 108 8.97 -4.06 5.31
CA SER A 108 8.02 -3.47 6.26
C SER A 108 6.57 -3.86 5.96
N VAL A 109 6.31 -4.75 5.00
CA VAL A 109 4.96 -5.22 4.65
C VAL A 109 4.67 -6.50 5.42
N ASP A 110 3.48 -6.62 6.01
CA ASP A 110 3.07 -7.86 6.66
C ASP A 110 2.48 -8.85 5.66
N ASP A 111 1.57 -8.37 4.80
CA ASP A 111 0.94 -9.17 3.74
C ASP A 111 1.12 -8.53 2.37
N PHE A 112 1.54 -9.32 1.40
CA PHE A 112 1.68 -8.92 0.01
C PHE A 112 0.68 -9.68 -0.87
N VAL A 113 -0.37 -8.99 -1.30
CA VAL A 113 -1.52 -9.57 -2.00
C VAL A 113 -1.54 -9.12 -3.46
N GLU A 114 -2.06 -9.97 -4.34
CA GLU A 114 -2.27 -9.60 -5.75
C GLU A 114 -3.46 -8.62 -5.86
N GLY A 115 -3.49 -7.70 -6.82
CA GLY A 115 -4.53 -6.67 -6.91
C GLY A 115 -5.50 -6.82 -8.08
N HIS A 116 -5.37 -7.87 -8.88
CA HIS A 116 -6.05 -8.00 -10.18
C HIS A 116 -7.17 -9.05 -10.21
N SER A 117 -7.62 -9.57 -9.08
CA SER A 117 -8.70 -10.57 -9.06
C SER A 117 -9.74 -10.32 -7.95
N LEU A 118 -10.97 -10.77 -8.19
CA LEU A 118 -12.02 -10.76 -7.17
C LEU A 118 -11.62 -11.61 -5.95
N ALA A 119 -10.84 -12.68 -6.18
CA ALA A 119 -10.27 -13.51 -5.13
C ALA A 119 -9.30 -12.71 -4.25
N ALA A 120 -8.46 -11.87 -4.86
CA ALA A 120 -7.59 -10.94 -4.15
C ALA A 120 -8.35 -9.90 -3.32
N MET A 121 -9.48 -9.38 -3.83
CA MET A 121 -10.34 -8.50 -3.04
C MET A 121 -11.04 -9.23 -1.88
N HIS A 122 -11.41 -10.51 -2.05
CA HIS A 122 -11.89 -11.36 -0.96
C HIS A 122 -10.79 -11.69 0.06
N GLU A 123 -9.56 -11.92 -0.37
CA GLU A 123 -8.41 -12.12 0.50
C GLU A 123 -8.13 -10.86 1.32
N LEU A 124 -8.11 -9.70 0.67
CA LEU A 124 -8.02 -8.41 1.35
C LEU A 124 -9.16 -8.21 2.36
N ALA A 125 -10.41 -8.51 1.97
CA ALA A 125 -11.55 -8.43 2.86
C ALA A 125 -11.40 -9.39 4.06
N SER A 126 -10.83 -10.58 3.84
CA SER A 126 -10.57 -11.56 4.89
C SER A 126 -9.47 -11.09 5.85
N VAL A 127 -8.39 -10.50 5.34
CA VAL A 127 -7.32 -9.90 6.15
C VAL A 127 -7.84 -8.72 6.99
N ILE A 128 -8.74 -7.91 6.43
CA ILE A 128 -9.37 -6.80 7.14
C ILE A 128 -10.38 -7.29 8.18
N ALA A 129 -11.15 -8.34 7.88
CA ALA A 129 -12.22 -8.86 8.72
C ALA A 129 -11.73 -9.82 9.81
N ALA A 130 -10.60 -10.50 9.59
CA ALA A 130 -9.99 -11.33 10.61
C ALA A 130 -9.56 -10.44 11.78
N GLU A 131 -9.82 -10.89 13.01
CA GLU A 131 -9.08 -10.43 14.18
C GLU A 131 -7.62 -10.93 14.04
N VAL A 132 -6.86 -10.33 13.13
CA VAL A 132 -5.46 -10.64 12.89
C VAL A 132 -4.76 -10.52 14.24
N PRO A 133 -4.15 -11.57 14.82
CA PRO A 133 -3.53 -11.45 16.13
C PRO A 133 -2.52 -10.31 16.15
N ARG A 134 -2.57 -9.42 17.16
CA ARG A 134 -1.53 -8.40 17.37
C ARG A 134 -0.16 -9.08 17.31
N ARG A 135 0.76 -8.54 16.50
CA ARG A 135 2.09 -9.12 16.27
C ARG A 135 2.71 -9.65 17.57
N GLY A 136 2.85 -10.97 17.65
CA GLY A 136 3.80 -11.61 18.55
C GLY A 136 5.21 -11.33 18.04
N ALA A 137 6.12 -10.96 18.95
CA ALA A 137 7.51 -10.71 18.63
C ALA A 137 8.14 -11.95 17.96
N GLY A 138 8.61 -11.78 16.72
CA GLY A 138 9.48 -12.76 16.04
C GLY A 138 8.79 -13.62 14.99
N HIS A 139 8.74 -13.12 13.75
CA HIS A 139 8.86 -14.00 12.59
C HIS A 139 9.80 -13.33 11.58
N HIS A 140 11.09 -13.62 11.75
CA HIS A 140 12.05 -13.45 10.67
C HIS A 140 11.76 -14.54 9.63
N GLY A 141 11.41 -14.14 8.40
CA GLY A 141 11.36 -15.03 7.24
C GLY A 141 9.99 -15.62 6.94
N GLY A 142 9.03 -14.79 6.52
CA GLY A 142 7.77 -15.26 5.93
C GLY A 142 7.97 -15.66 4.46
N GLN A 143 7.85 -16.95 4.18
CA GLN A 143 7.90 -17.56 2.86
C GLN A 143 6.83 -16.97 1.93
N TRP A 144 7.24 -16.21 0.92
CA TRP A 144 6.38 -15.61 -0.10
C TRP A 144 5.63 -16.70 -0.87
N ARG A 145 4.34 -16.90 -0.58
CA ARG A 145 3.51 -17.80 -1.40
C ARG A 145 3.25 -17.11 -2.75
N GLY A 146 3.81 -17.68 -3.82
CA GLY A 146 3.51 -17.29 -5.20
C GLY A 146 4.54 -16.39 -5.88
N VAL A 147 5.83 -16.68 -5.74
CA VAL A 147 6.86 -16.21 -6.68
C VAL A 147 7.57 -17.43 -7.26
N ALA A 148 6.99 -17.98 -8.33
CA ALA A 148 7.64 -18.90 -9.25
C ALA A 148 7.35 -18.38 -10.67
#